data_AF-A0A848QNG7-F1
#
_entry.id   AF-A0A848QNG7-F1
#
_cell.length_a   1.000
_cell.length_b   1.000
_cell.length_c   1.000
_cell.angle_alpha   90.00
_cell.angle_beta   90.00
_cell.angle_gamma   90.00
#
_symmetry.space_group_name_H-M   'P 1'
#
loop_
_entity.id
_entity.type
_entity.pdbx_description
1 polymer ?
#
loop_
_entity_poly.entity_id
_entity_poly.type
_entity_poly.pdbx_seq_one_letter_code
_entity_poly.pdbx_strand_id
1 'polypeptide(L)'
;MLPVLKEASKGEQRIANVVETIASELKLSPDERAELLPSGKQTIIGNRVHWAKSYLKQAGLVTSTKRGHFVITARGQDALNRNIPEINVKFLRQFPDFVEFQNRSREDTASNLSGTLDEANTTATPEEVLRSSHSQINKTVSAELIDRLRQGTPAFFERAMVSLLLEMGYGGNGEDAGRAIGQSGDDGVDGVIDQDALGVDQIYIQAKRYASDNTVGPAAIRDFFGALSLKKAQKGIFITTSSFTKSAIDTANQIGGRIVLIDAKRLGELLLKYNVGCRSQEVLHIKKVDEDFFE
;
A
#
# COMPACT_ATOMS: atom_id res chain seq x y z
N MET A 1 -12.32 -19.91 -11.41
CA MET A 1 -11.68 -20.19 -12.72
C MET A 1 -12.65 -20.74 -13.77
N LEU A 2 -13.81 -21.28 -13.37
CA LEU A 2 -14.81 -21.84 -14.29
C LEU A 2 -15.25 -20.90 -15.44
N PRO A 3 -15.52 -19.60 -15.22
CA PRO A 3 -15.91 -18.69 -16.31
C PRO A 3 -14.85 -18.59 -17.42
N VAL A 4 -13.57 -18.54 -17.06
CA VAL A 4 -12.45 -18.51 -18.02
C VAL A 4 -12.40 -19.78 -18.87
N LEU A 5 -12.67 -20.94 -18.25
CA LEU A 5 -12.69 -22.21 -18.97
C LEU A 5 -13.90 -22.32 -19.92
N LYS A 6 -15.07 -21.80 -19.51
CA LYS A 6 -16.28 -21.72 -20.36
C LYS A 6 -16.07 -20.81 -21.57
N GLU A 7 -15.37 -19.69 -21.42
CA GLU A 7 -15.00 -18.87 -22.59
C GLU A 7 -14.06 -19.63 -23.53
N ALA A 8 -13.08 -20.36 -22.98
CA ALA A 8 -12.15 -21.14 -23.78
C ALA A 8 -12.82 -22.26 -24.61
N SER A 9 -13.98 -22.76 -24.21
CA SER A 9 -14.71 -23.78 -24.98
C SER A 9 -15.44 -23.23 -26.20
N LYS A 10 -15.57 -21.90 -26.34
CA LYS A 10 -16.18 -21.26 -27.50
C LYS A 10 -15.23 -21.14 -28.70
N GLY A 11 -13.97 -21.55 -28.55
CA GLY A 11 -12.92 -21.45 -29.56
C GLY A 11 -11.67 -20.74 -29.02
N GLU A 12 -10.75 -20.35 -29.91
CA GLU A 12 -9.59 -19.54 -29.52
C GLU A 12 -10.05 -18.18 -28.95
N GLN A 13 -9.60 -17.86 -27.74
CA GLN A 13 -9.94 -16.64 -27.03
C GLN A 13 -8.73 -15.75 -26.80
N ARG A 14 -8.94 -14.43 -26.92
CA ARG A 14 -8.00 -13.41 -26.44
C ARG A 14 -8.33 -13.04 -24.99
N ILE A 15 -7.33 -13.07 -24.11
CA ILE A 15 -7.49 -12.84 -22.66
C ILE A 15 -8.14 -11.49 -22.34
N ALA A 16 -7.87 -10.43 -23.13
CA ALA A 16 -8.49 -9.13 -22.97
C ALA A 16 -10.02 -9.20 -23.17
N ASN A 17 -10.49 -9.90 -24.21
CA ASN A 17 -11.92 -10.06 -24.49
C ASN A 17 -12.60 -10.90 -23.40
N VAL A 18 -11.89 -11.90 -22.87
CA VAL A 18 -12.38 -12.74 -21.77
C VAL A 18 -12.55 -11.93 -20.49
N VAL A 19 -11.66 -10.98 -20.20
CA VAL A 19 -11.83 -10.05 -19.06
C VAL A 19 -13.14 -9.26 -19.19
N GLU A 20 -13.41 -8.67 -20.36
CA GLU A 20 -14.62 -7.88 -20.60
C GLU A 20 -15.90 -8.73 -20.53
N THR A 21 -15.84 -9.93 -21.10
CA THR A 21 -16.96 -10.88 -21.12
C THR A 21 -17.31 -11.30 -19.68
N ILE A 22 -16.31 -11.75 -18.91
CA ILE A 22 -16.51 -12.18 -17.52
C ILE A 22 -16.96 -11.01 -16.64
N ALA A 23 -16.40 -9.81 -16.82
CA ALA A 23 -16.86 -8.63 -16.09
C ALA A 23 -18.34 -8.30 -16.35
N SER A 24 -18.82 -8.60 -17.56
CA SER A 24 -20.23 -8.40 -17.94
C SER A 24 -21.13 -9.51 -17.42
N GLU A 25 -20.70 -10.76 -17.47
CA GLU A 25 -21.43 -11.89 -16.87
C GLU A 25 -21.59 -11.74 -15.36
N LEU A 26 -20.56 -11.25 -14.67
CA LEU A 26 -20.58 -10.98 -13.23
C LEU A 26 -21.32 -9.68 -12.87
N LYS A 27 -21.81 -8.92 -13.85
CA LYS A 27 -22.51 -7.64 -13.66
C LYS A 27 -21.70 -6.63 -12.83
N LEU A 28 -20.38 -6.60 -13.00
CA LEU A 28 -19.52 -5.66 -12.30
C LEU A 28 -19.86 -4.23 -12.71
N SER A 29 -19.99 -3.35 -11.72
CA SER A 29 -20.17 -1.91 -11.88
C SER A 29 -18.96 -1.25 -12.57
N PRO A 30 -19.10 -0.04 -13.12
CA PRO A 30 -17.98 0.70 -13.70
C PRO A 30 -16.81 0.87 -12.72
N ASP A 31 -17.10 1.11 -11.44
CA ASP A 31 -16.10 1.29 -10.39
C ASP A 31 -15.36 -0.02 -10.09
N GLU A 32 -16.06 -1.15 -9.98
CA GLU A 32 -15.43 -2.47 -9.76
C GLU A 32 -14.59 -2.93 -10.96
N ARG A 33 -14.98 -2.54 -12.19
CA ARG A 33 -14.18 -2.81 -13.40
C ARG A 33 -12.91 -1.97 -13.44
N ALA A 34 -13.01 -0.73 -12.97
CA ALA A 34 -11.89 0.21 -12.90
C ALA A 34 -11.02 0.01 -11.66
N GLU A 35 -11.46 -0.82 -10.69
CA GLU A 35 -10.73 -1.06 -9.45
C GLU A 35 -9.33 -1.61 -9.76
N LEU A 36 -8.33 -0.80 -9.43
CA LEU A 36 -6.93 -1.11 -9.63
C LEU A 36 -6.40 -1.93 -8.46
N LEU A 37 -5.49 -2.85 -8.76
CA LEU A 37 -4.64 -3.40 -7.73
C LEU A 37 -3.84 -2.28 -7.04
N PRO A 38 -3.32 -2.49 -5.81
CA PRO A 38 -2.52 -1.50 -5.09
C PRO A 38 -1.29 -0.97 -5.84
N SER A 39 -0.81 -1.64 -6.89
CA SER A 39 0.26 -1.15 -7.77
C SER A 39 -0.17 -0.08 -8.77
N GLY A 40 -1.48 0.13 -8.97
CA GLY A 40 -2.04 1.07 -9.95
C GLY A 40 -1.89 0.67 -11.42
N LYS A 41 -1.29 -0.49 -11.74
CA LYS A 41 -0.95 -0.87 -13.13
C LYS A 41 -1.96 -1.79 -13.82
N GLN A 42 -2.73 -2.55 -13.06
CA GLN A 42 -3.70 -3.54 -13.59
C GLN A 42 -4.96 -3.52 -12.75
N THR A 43 -6.11 -3.77 -13.39
CA THR A 43 -7.38 -3.95 -12.69
C THR A 43 -7.41 -5.28 -11.94
N ILE A 44 -8.16 -5.34 -10.84
CA ILE A 44 -8.32 -6.56 -10.04
C ILE A 44 -8.90 -7.69 -10.90
N ILE A 45 -9.98 -7.41 -11.65
CA ILE A 45 -10.61 -8.38 -12.54
C ILE A 45 -9.64 -8.86 -13.64
N GLY A 46 -8.86 -7.95 -14.21
CA GLY A 46 -7.85 -8.27 -15.21
C GLY A 46 -6.80 -9.24 -14.66
N ASN A 47 -6.26 -8.95 -13.47
CA ASN A 47 -5.28 -9.81 -12.81
C ASN A 47 -5.83 -11.20 -12.49
N ARG A 48 -7.04 -11.27 -11.91
CA ARG A 48 -7.68 -12.55 -11.54
C ARG A 48 -7.96 -13.43 -12.75
N VAL A 49 -8.39 -12.86 -13.87
CA VAL A 49 -8.62 -13.60 -15.13
C VAL A 49 -7.29 -14.11 -15.71
N HIS A 50 -6.22 -13.31 -15.65
CA HIS A 50 -4.88 -13.76 -16.07
C HIS A 50 -4.36 -14.92 -15.20
N TRP A 51 -4.53 -14.85 -13.88
CA TRP A 51 -4.16 -15.95 -12.97
C TRP A 51 -5.01 -17.19 -13.19
N ALA A 52 -6.31 -17.04 -13.41
CA ALA A 52 -7.19 -18.15 -13.74
C ALA A 52 -6.73 -18.85 -15.02
N LYS A 53 -6.39 -18.10 -16.09
CA LYS A 53 -5.79 -18.66 -17.31
C LYS A 53 -4.49 -19.42 -16.99
N SER A 54 -3.59 -18.80 -16.21
CA SER A 54 -2.31 -19.41 -15.84
C SER A 54 -2.49 -20.74 -15.11
N TYR A 55 -3.35 -20.78 -14.09
CA TYR A 55 -3.61 -22.00 -13.32
C TYR A 55 -4.28 -23.09 -14.16
N LEU A 56 -5.24 -22.72 -15.02
CA LEU A 56 -5.84 -23.65 -15.97
C LEU A 56 -4.80 -24.21 -16.96
N LYS A 57 -3.83 -23.39 -17.39
CA LYS A 57 -2.72 -23.83 -18.24
C LYS A 57 -1.81 -24.80 -17.51
N GLN A 58 -1.41 -24.50 -16.27
CA GLN A 58 -0.57 -25.39 -15.45
C GLN A 58 -1.27 -26.72 -15.12
N ALA A 59 -2.60 -26.73 -15.05
CA ALA A 59 -3.37 -27.96 -14.90
C ALA A 59 -3.66 -28.69 -16.23
N GLY A 60 -3.23 -28.13 -17.36
CA GLY A 60 -3.40 -28.72 -18.70
C GLY A 60 -4.83 -28.62 -19.26
N LEU A 61 -5.69 -27.76 -18.71
CA LEU A 61 -7.09 -27.56 -19.16
C LEU A 61 -7.19 -26.58 -20.33
N VAL A 62 -6.21 -25.68 -20.47
CA VAL A 62 -6.09 -24.76 -21.62
C VAL A 62 -4.64 -24.75 -22.10
N THR A 63 -4.44 -24.39 -23.36
CA THR A 63 -3.11 -24.16 -23.94
C THR A 63 -3.02 -22.76 -24.57
N SER A 64 -1.84 -22.16 -24.53
CA SER A 64 -1.58 -20.90 -25.23
C SER A 64 -1.32 -21.19 -26.72
N THR A 65 -1.93 -20.43 -27.61
CA THR A 65 -1.70 -20.55 -29.07
C THR A 65 -0.74 -19.48 -29.59
N LYS A 66 -0.92 -18.24 -29.15
CA LYS A 66 -0.08 -17.06 -29.43
C LYS A 66 -0.25 -16.03 -28.31
N ARG A 67 0.48 -14.91 -28.38
CA ARG A 67 0.45 -13.86 -27.35
C ARG A 67 -0.97 -13.44 -26.97
N GLY A 68 -1.28 -13.52 -25.68
CA GLY A 68 -2.59 -13.18 -25.14
C GLY A 68 -3.73 -14.11 -25.56
N HIS A 69 -3.50 -15.15 -26.37
CA HIS A 69 -4.52 -16.09 -26.84
C HIS A 69 -4.39 -17.46 -26.19
N PHE A 70 -5.50 -18.18 -26.09
CA PHE A 70 -5.57 -19.53 -25.56
C PHE A 70 -6.81 -20.28 -26.05
N VAL A 71 -6.74 -21.61 -26.00
CA VAL A 71 -7.83 -22.51 -26.38
C VAL A 71 -7.95 -23.64 -25.35
N ILE A 72 -9.16 -24.19 -25.20
CA ILE A 72 -9.40 -25.34 -24.33
C ILE A 72 -8.71 -26.60 -24.86
N THR A 73 -8.24 -27.48 -23.97
CA THR A 73 -7.72 -28.81 -24.34
C THR A 73 -8.81 -29.87 -24.22
N ALA A 74 -8.56 -31.09 -24.72
CA ALA A 74 -9.46 -32.23 -24.50
C ALA A 74 -9.75 -32.46 -23.00
N ARG A 75 -8.71 -32.36 -22.15
CA ARG A 75 -8.84 -32.43 -20.68
C ARG A 75 -9.73 -31.32 -20.12
N GLY A 76 -9.60 -30.09 -20.64
CA GLY A 76 -10.46 -28.97 -20.27
C GLY A 76 -11.92 -29.22 -20.64
N GLN A 77 -12.16 -29.79 -21.83
CA GLN A 77 -13.50 -30.12 -22.28
C GLN A 77 -14.14 -31.21 -21.41
N ASP A 78 -13.39 -32.25 -21.05
CA ASP A 78 -13.86 -33.28 -20.12
C ASP A 78 -14.21 -32.69 -18.74
N ALA A 79 -13.41 -31.74 -18.25
CA ALA A 79 -13.68 -31.06 -17.00
C ALA A 79 -14.99 -30.23 -17.05
N LEU A 80 -15.30 -29.58 -18.17
CA LEU A 80 -16.57 -28.87 -18.36
C LEU A 80 -17.76 -29.81 -18.45
N ASN A 81 -17.62 -30.94 -19.14
CA ASN A 81 -18.69 -31.92 -19.33
C ASN A 81 -19.14 -32.59 -18.03
N ARG A 82 -18.30 -32.58 -16.98
CA ARG A 82 -18.66 -33.04 -15.62
C ARG A 82 -19.63 -32.11 -14.89
N ASN A 83 -19.95 -30.95 -15.46
CA ASN A 83 -20.93 -29.98 -14.98
C ASN A 83 -20.74 -29.58 -13.50
N ILE A 84 -19.50 -29.28 -13.14
CA ILE A 84 -19.10 -28.98 -11.77
C ILE A 84 -19.47 -27.52 -11.45
N PRO A 85 -20.03 -27.23 -10.26
CA PRO A 85 -20.48 -25.87 -9.91
C PRO A 85 -19.34 -24.84 -9.86
N GLU A 86 -18.12 -25.26 -9.53
CA GLU A 86 -16.96 -24.39 -9.44
C GLU A 86 -15.65 -25.07 -9.84
N ILE A 87 -14.72 -24.27 -10.36
CA ILE A 87 -13.32 -24.67 -10.60
C ILE A 87 -12.45 -23.72 -9.78
N ASN A 88 -11.88 -24.28 -8.71
CA ASN A 88 -10.99 -23.63 -7.75
C ASN A 88 -9.67 -24.41 -7.62
N VAL A 89 -8.74 -23.94 -6.77
CA VAL A 89 -7.43 -24.60 -6.56
C VAL A 89 -7.59 -26.03 -6.06
N LYS A 90 -8.58 -26.31 -5.19
CA LYS A 90 -8.87 -27.66 -4.69
C LYS A 90 -9.23 -28.63 -5.83
N PHE A 91 -10.02 -28.18 -6.80
CA PHE A 91 -10.32 -28.96 -7.99
C PHE A 91 -9.08 -29.19 -8.87
N LEU A 92 -8.23 -28.18 -9.05
CA LEU A 92 -7.03 -28.33 -9.90
C LEU A 92 -5.98 -29.28 -9.31
N ARG A 93 -5.94 -29.47 -7.98
CA ARG A 93 -5.04 -30.43 -7.31
C ARG A 93 -5.25 -31.90 -7.69
N GLN A 94 -6.32 -32.24 -8.41
CA GLN A 94 -6.48 -33.59 -8.95
C GLN A 94 -5.55 -33.87 -10.14
N PHE A 95 -4.99 -32.82 -10.77
CA PHE A 95 -4.14 -32.95 -11.96
C PHE A 95 -2.65 -33.00 -11.54
N PRO A 96 -1.90 -34.04 -11.92
CA PRO A 96 -0.48 -34.18 -11.55
C PRO A 96 0.37 -32.95 -11.92
N ASP A 97 0.20 -32.43 -13.15
CA ASP A 97 0.93 -31.26 -13.65
C ASP A 97 0.74 -30.02 -12.76
N PHE A 98 -0.46 -29.83 -12.20
CA PHE A 98 -0.76 -28.71 -11.31
C PHE A 98 -0.16 -28.91 -9.92
N VAL A 99 -0.16 -30.14 -9.41
CA VAL A 99 0.49 -30.49 -8.13
C VAL A 99 1.99 -30.30 -8.25
N GLU A 100 2.60 -30.72 -9.35
CA GLU A 100 4.02 -30.48 -9.63
C GLU A 100 4.35 -28.98 -9.68
N PHE A 101 3.52 -28.18 -10.34
CA PHE A 101 3.65 -26.71 -10.32
C PHE A 101 3.59 -26.13 -8.90
N GLN A 102 2.65 -26.59 -8.05
CA GLN A 102 2.57 -26.16 -6.65
C GLN A 102 3.76 -26.62 -5.81
N ASN A 103 4.27 -27.83 -6.07
CA ASN A 103 5.38 -28.40 -5.33
C ASN A 103 6.71 -27.76 -5.72
N ARG A 104 6.94 -27.45 -7.00
CA ARG A 104 8.11 -26.63 -7.42
C ARG A 104 8.10 -25.27 -6.73
N SER A 105 6.93 -24.65 -6.60
CA SER A 105 6.79 -23.41 -5.83
C SER A 105 7.01 -23.59 -4.32
N ARG A 106 6.87 -24.81 -3.78
CA ARG A 106 7.07 -25.12 -2.35
C ARG A 106 8.47 -25.62 -2.04
N GLU A 107 9.14 -26.36 -2.92
CA GLU A 107 10.51 -26.84 -2.71
C GLU A 107 11.50 -25.68 -2.60
N ASP A 108 11.26 -24.57 -3.32
CA ASP A 108 12.00 -23.31 -3.11
C ASP A 108 11.70 -22.63 -1.75
N THR A 109 10.61 -23.00 -1.08
CA THR A 109 10.20 -22.44 0.24
C THR A 109 10.46 -23.42 1.39
N ALA A 110 10.59 -24.71 1.12
CA ALA A 110 10.60 -25.79 2.12
C ALA A 110 11.93 -25.98 2.86
N SER A 111 12.91 -25.11 2.63
CA SER A 111 14.10 -25.03 3.50
C SER A 111 13.81 -24.29 4.82
N ASN A 112 12.66 -23.64 5.00
CA ASN A 112 12.21 -23.16 6.31
C ASN A 112 10.67 -23.05 6.39
N LEU A 113 10.09 -23.71 7.42
CA LEU A 113 8.70 -23.62 7.92
C LEU A 113 7.72 -24.69 7.41
N SER A 114 7.70 -25.80 8.16
CA SER A 114 6.53 -26.64 8.30
C SER A 114 5.45 -25.85 9.06
N GLY A 115 4.36 -25.49 8.39
CA GLY A 115 3.26 -24.74 8.98
C GLY A 115 2.07 -24.65 8.03
N THR A 116 0.95 -25.24 8.46
CA THR A 116 -0.37 -25.26 7.85
C THR A 116 -0.76 -23.93 7.19
N LEU A 117 -0.87 -23.93 5.85
CA LEU A 117 -1.58 -22.87 5.13
C LEU A 117 -3.09 -23.17 5.23
N ASP A 118 -3.78 -22.36 6.04
CA ASP A 118 -5.21 -22.37 6.28
C ASP A 118 -6.05 -22.43 4.99
N GLU A 119 -7.17 -23.15 5.08
CA GLU A 119 -8.20 -23.33 4.05
C GLU A 119 -8.96 -22.03 3.67
N ALA A 120 -8.57 -20.87 4.20
CA ALA A 120 -9.27 -19.59 4.02
C ALA A 120 -8.83 -18.77 2.79
N ASN A 121 -7.67 -19.06 2.17
CA ASN A 121 -7.10 -18.23 1.09
C ASN A 121 -7.38 -18.73 -0.34
N THR A 122 -8.43 -19.52 -0.55
CA THR A 122 -8.67 -20.23 -1.83
C THR A 122 -9.00 -19.33 -3.04
N THR A 123 -9.20 -18.03 -2.85
CA THR A 123 -9.63 -17.07 -3.89
C THR A 123 -8.63 -15.95 -4.20
N ALA A 124 -7.64 -15.70 -3.32
CA ALA A 124 -6.67 -14.62 -3.50
C ALA A 124 -5.53 -15.04 -4.43
N THR A 125 -5.10 -14.15 -5.32
CA THR A 125 -3.92 -14.43 -6.17
C THR A 125 -2.64 -14.34 -5.32
N PRO A 126 -1.54 -15.03 -5.69
CA PRO A 126 -0.27 -14.90 -4.97
C PRO A 126 0.22 -13.45 -4.85
N GLU A 127 -0.04 -12.64 -5.88
CA GLU A 127 0.29 -11.21 -5.90
C GLU A 127 -0.56 -10.40 -4.91
N GLU A 128 -1.85 -10.71 -4.77
CA GLU A 128 -2.73 -10.11 -3.76
C GLU A 128 -2.24 -10.45 -2.33
N VAL A 129 -1.90 -11.72 -2.08
CA VAL A 129 -1.37 -12.18 -0.78
C VAL A 129 -0.05 -11.51 -0.44
N LEU A 130 0.88 -11.40 -1.40
CA LEU A 130 2.16 -10.73 -1.19
C LEU A 130 1.96 -9.25 -0.82
N ARG A 131 1.05 -8.56 -1.52
CA ARG A 131 0.79 -7.14 -1.28
C ARG A 131 0.06 -6.85 0.02
N SER A 132 -0.92 -7.67 0.38
CA SER A 132 -1.60 -7.54 1.67
C SER A 132 -0.61 -7.79 2.81
N SER A 133 0.27 -8.80 2.67
CA SER A 133 1.34 -9.07 3.63
C SER A 133 2.32 -7.91 3.74
N HIS A 134 2.79 -7.36 2.61
CA HIS A 134 3.66 -6.17 2.61
C HIS A 134 2.99 -4.95 3.25
N SER A 135 1.72 -4.69 2.95
CA SER A 135 0.96 -3.60 3.59
C SER A 135 0.82 -3.82 5.10
N GLN A 136 0.59 -5.06 5.54
CA GLN A 136 0.48 -5.41 6.95
C GLN A 136 1.81 -5.21 7.68
N ILE A 137 2.92 -5.67 7.10
CA ILE A 137 4.28 -5.43 7.63
C ILE A 137 4.51 -3.94 7.81
N ASN A 138 4.25 -3.13 6.77
CA ASN A 138 4.44 -1.69 6.84
C ASN A 138 3.58 -1.03 7.92
N LYS A 139 2.31 -1.43 8.07
CA LYS A 139 1.45 -0.92 9.15
C LYS A 139 1.99 -1.27 10.53
N THR A 140 2.48 -2.49 10.72
CA THR A 140 3.08 -2.93 11.98
C THR A 140 4.35 -2.14 12.30
N VAL A 141 5.25 -1.96 11.33
CA VAL A 141 6.47 -1.16 11.51
C VAL A 141 6.13 0.30 11.81
N SER A 142 5.21 0.91 11.06
CA SER A 142 4.75 2.28 11.33
C SER A 142 4.20 2.44 12.75
N ALA A 143 3.44 1.47 13.25
CA ALA A 143 2.93 1.50 14.62
C ALA A 143 4.07 1.38 15.65
N GLU A 144 5.03 0.48 15.44
CA GLU A 144 6.20 0.34 16.31
C GLU A 144 7.03 1.64 16.37
N LEU A 145 7.24 2.31 15.23
CA LEU A 145 7.94 3.60 15.17
C LEU A 145 7.26 4.66 16.04
N ILE A 146 5.92 4.75 15.98
CA ILE A 146 5.16 5.68 16.82
C ILE A 146 5.31 5.35 18.30
N ASP A 147 5.24 4.07 18.67
CA ASP A 147 5.40 3.67 20.07
C ASP A 147 6.80 3.99 20.60
N ARG A 148 7.85 3.79 19.79
CA ARG A 148 9.21 4.23 20.17
C ARG A 148 9.33 5.75 20.31
N LEU A 149 8.66 6.54 19.47
CA LEU A 149 8.62 8.00 19.62
C LEU A 149 7.93 8.41 20.93
N ARG A 150 6.84 7.75 21.31
CA ARG A 150 6.14 8.01 22.58
C ARG A 150 7.02 7.67 23.79
N GLN A 151 7.71 6.54 23.75
CA GLN A 151 8.59 6.05 24.83
C GLN A 151 9.93 6.79 24.94
N GLY A 152 10.36 7.48 23.88
CA GLY A 152 11.63 8.22 23.86
C GLY A 152 11.68 9.40 24.85
N THR A 153 12.69 10.25 24.73
CA THR A 153 12.73 11.53 25.46
C THR A 153 12.09 12.65 24.61
N PRO A 154 11.65 13.78 25.20
CA PRO A 154 11.20 14.94 24.43
C PRO A 154 12.23 15.37 23.37
N ALA A 155 13.50 15.47 23.75
CA ALA A 155 14.59 15.80 22.83
C ALA A 155 14.80 14.76 21.71
N PHE A 156 14.53 13.47 21.97
CA PHE A 156 14.55 12.46 20.91
C PHE A 156 13.41 12.67 19.91
N PHE A 157 12.20 12.93 20.41
CA PHE A 157 11.04 13.20 19.56
C PHE A 157 11.26 14.42 18.66
N GLU A 158 11.75 15.52 19.22
CA GLU A 158 12.11 16.73 18.47
C GLU A 158 13.12 16.41 17.36
N ARG A 159 14.24 15.76 17.70
CA ARG A 159 15.25 15.35 16.70
C ARG A 159 14.65 14.48 15.60
N ALA A 160 13.76 13.55 15.93
CA ALA A 160 13.11 12.70 14.93
C ALA A 160 12.20 13.49 13.99
N MET A 161 11.47 14.51 14.48
CA MET A 161 10.67 15.39 13.64
C MET A 161 11.54 16.23 12.71
N VAL A 162 12.66 16.72 13.21
CA VAL A 162 13.65 17.45 12.39
C VAL A 162 14.21 16.55 11.29
N SER A 163 14.70 15.36 11.64
CA SER A 163 15.21 14.40 10.66
C SER A 163 14.18 14.07 9.60
N LEU A 164 12.92 13.85 9.99
CA LEU A 164 11.84 13.59 9.04
C LEU A 164 11.66 14.74 8.04
N LEU A 165 11.62 15.99 8.52
CA LEU A 165 11.41 17.14 7.64
C LEU A 165 12.60 17.38 6.70
N LEU A 166 13.83 17.18 7.18
CA LEU A 166 15.03 17.27 6.34
C LEU A 166 15.02 16.20 5.24
N GLU A 167 14.70 14.93 5.57
CA GLU A 167 14.58 13.85 4.58
C GLU A 167 13.42 14.07 3.59
N MET A 168 12.41 14.83 3.99
CA MET A 168 11.33 15.29 3.10
C MET A 168 11.76 16.44 2.16
N GLY A 169 12.94 17.02 2.37
CA GLY A 169 13.50 18.11 1.57
C GLY A 169 13.21 19.52 2.10
N TYR A 170 12.73 19.66 3.34
CA TYR A 170 12.64 20.96 4.01
C TYR A 170 14.00 21.35 4.62
N GLY A 171 14.23 22.64 4.88
CA GLY A 171 15.46 23.18 5.50
C GLY A 171 16.52 23.67 4.51
N GLY A 172 16.39 23.39 3.21
CA GLY A 172 17.35 23.83 2.19
C GLY A 172 18.63 22.98 2.09
N ASN A 173 19.55 23.36 1.20
CA ASN A 173 20.74 22.58 0.83
C ASN A 173 22.05 23.01 1.54
N GLY A 174 21.99 23.95 2.49
CA GLY A 174 23.18 24.44 3.19
C GLY A 174 23.53 23.60 4.43
N GLU A 175 24.81 23.61 4.84
CA GLU A 175 25.28 23.02 6.12
C GLU A 175 24.54 23.58 7.35
N ASP A 176 23.81 24.68 7.17
CA ASP A 176 22.97 25.38 8.15
C ASP A 176 21.46 25.04 8.08
N ALA A 177 21.05 24.06 7.28
CA ALA A 177 19.64 23.69 7.06
C ALA A 177 18.84 23.35 8.34
N GLY A 178 19.54 23.07 9.45
CA GLY A 178 18.95 22.85 10.77
C GLY A 178 19.01 24.05 11.74
N ARG A 179 19.57 25.21 11.34
CA ARG A 179 19.83 26.35 12.26
C ARG A 179 18.57 27.01 12.84
N ALA A 180 17.40 26.85 12.21
CA ALA A 180 16.16 27.49 12.68
C ALA A 180 15.38 26.66 13.72
N ILE A 181 15.87 25.48 14.11
CA ILE A 181 15.10 24.57 14.97
C ILE A 181 15.71 24.55 16.36
N GLY A 182 15.26 25.49 17.19
CA GLY A 182 15.73 25.59 18.58
C GLY A 182 15.57 26.94 19.26
N GLN A 183 14.80 27.90 18.72
CA GLN A 183 14.26 28.98 19.56
C GLN A 183 13.06 28.44 20.35
N SER A 184 13.33 27.56 21.30
CA SER A 184 12.36 27.21 22.33
C SER A 184 12.13 28.44 23.20
N GLY A 185 10.91 28.97 23.17
CA GLY A 185 10.52 30.05 24.08
C GLY A 185 9.42 30.93 23.50
N ASP A 186 8.22 30.71 24.04
CA ASP A 186 7.04 31.56 24.01
C ASP A 186 6.12 31.55 22.77
N ASP A 187 4.83 31.44 23.12
CA ASP A 187 3.61 31.58 22.30
C ASP A 187 3.07 30.36 21.53
N GLY A 188 3.57 29.14 21.77
CA GLY A 188 2.94 27.93 21.20
C GLY A 188 3.42 27.56 19.79
N VAL A 189 4.74 27.61 19.57
CA VAL A 189 5.45 27.04 18.41
C VAL A 189 6.67 26.31 18.95
N ASP A 190 6.95 25.10 18.44
CA ASP A 190 8.09 24.29 18.88
C ASP A 190 9.31 24.42 17.94
N GLY A 191 9.12 24.84 16.69
CA GLY A 191 10.22 25.08 15.77
C GLY A 191 9.82 25.81 14.48
N VAL A 192 10.82 26.27 13.73
CA VAL A 192 10.65 26.90 12.42
C VAL A 192 11.59 26.21 11.44
N ILE A 193 11.11 25.92 10.24
CA ILE A 193 11.91 25.33 9.16
C ILE A 193 11.69 26.08 7.86
N ASP A 194 12.75 26.26 7.08
CA ASP A 194 12.66 26.90 5.78
C ASP A 194 12.08 25.92 4.74
N GLN A 195 11.16 26.39 3.90
CA GLN A 195 10.59 25.62 2.80
C GLN A 195 11.54 25.58 1.59
N ASP A 196 12.37 26.61 1.44
CA ASP A 196 13.28 26.78 0.33
C ASP A 196 14.72 27.06 0.82
N ALA A 197 15.69 26.89 -0.06
CA ALA A 197 17.11 27.06 0.28
C ALA A 197 17.52 28.50 0.60
N LEU A 198 16.67 29.50 0.30
CA LEU A 198 16.92 30.92 0.56
C LEU A 198 16.27 31.40 1.87
N GLY A 199 15.47 30.56 2.54
CA GLY A 199 14.79 30.89 3.79
C GLY A 199 13.69 31.95 3.63
N VAL A 200 13.14 32.12 2.42
CA VAL A 200 12.13 33.14 2.15
C VAL A 200 10.78 32.68 2.68
N ASP A 201 10.40 31.44 2.39
CA ASP A 201 9.19 30.82 2.93
C ASP A 201 9.51 30.01 4.19
N GLN A 202 9.05 30.48 5.35
CA GLN A 202 9.19 29.76 6.62
C GLN A 202 7.92 28.96 6.96
N ILE A 203 8.11 27.76 7.49
CA ILE A 203 7.05 26.89 8.00
C ILE A 203 7.24 26.70 9.50
N TYR A 204 6.19 27.01 10.24
CA TYR A 204 6.17 26.90 11.69
C TYR A 204 5.63 25.55 12.11
N ILE A 205 6.22 24.95 13.14
CA ILE A 205 5.94 23.57 13.56
C ILE A 205 5.50 23.57 15.02
N GLN A 206 4.43 22.85 15.31
CA GLN A 206 4.07 22.42 16.65
C GLN A 206 4.05 20.89 16.66
N ALA A 207 4.76 20.27 17.60
CA ALA A 207 4.88 18.84 17.75
C ALA A 207 4.46 18.41 19.17
N LYS A 208 3.30 17.78 19.30
CA LYS A 208 2.78 17.29 20.58
C LYS A 208 2.96 15.78 20.72
N ARG A 209 3.87 15.37 21.61
CA ARG A 209 4.07 13.97 21.99
C ARG A 209 3.05 13.54 23.05
N TYR A 210 1.91 13.05 22.59
CA TYR A 210 0.81 12.56 23.44
C TYR A 210 0.66 11.04 23.38
N ALA A 211 0.10 10.47 24.45
CA ALA A 211 -0.36 9.09 24.48
C ALA A 211 -1.55 8.91 23.51
N SER A 212 -1.80 7.66 23.08
CA SER A 212 -2.81 7.34 22.06
C SER A 212 -4.25 7.69 22.45
N ASP A 213 -4.54 7.71 23.74
CA ASP A 213 -5.85 8.05 24.33
C ASP A 213 -6.04 9.57 24.52
N ASN A 214 -4.97 10.35 24.48
CA ASN A 214 -5.00 11.80 24.60
C ASN A 214 -5.09 12.46 23.22
N THR A 215 -6.31 12.67 22.74
CA THR A 215 -6.56 13.27 21.42
C THR A 215 -6.44 14.80 21.41
N VAL A 216 -6.01 15.35 20.27
CA VAL A 216 -5.85 16.80 20.10
C VAL A 216 -7.19 17.43 19.70
N GLY A 217 -7.67 18.33 20.55
CA GLY A 217 -8.91 19.08 20.34
C GLY A 217 -8.73 20.43 19.60
N PRO A 218 -9.84 21.13 19.30
CA PRO A 218 -9.84 22.37 18.52
C PRO A 218 -9.18 23.55 19.24
N ALA A 219 -9.11 23.53 20.58
CA ALA A 219 -8.41 24.56 21.35
C ALA A 219 -6.93 24.65 20.95
N ALA A 220 -6.22 23.51 20.93
CA ALA A 220 -4.81 23.47 20.56
C ALA A 220 -4.55 23.99 19.13
N ILE A 221 -5.48 23.77 18.20
CA ILE A 221 -5.38 24.28 16.83
C ILE A 221 -5.57 25.80 16.78
N ARG A 222 -6.52 26.34 17.55
CA ARG A 222 -6.73 27.80 17.67
C ARG A 222 -5.54 28.48 18.34
N ASP A 223 -4.98 27.87 19.38
CA ASP A 223 -3.81 28.39 20.08
C ASP A 223 -2.61 28.46 19.12
N PHE A 224 -2.37 27.38 18.36
CA PHE A 224 -1.32 27.36 17.34
C PHE A 224 -1.57 28.41 16.25
N PHE A 225 -2.81 28.56 15.76
CA PHE A 225 -3.12 29.61 14.80
C PHE A 225 -2.89 31.03 15.36
N GLY A 226 -3.21 31.25 16.63
CA GLY A 226 -2.90 32.50 17.33
C GLY A 226 -1.41 32.79 17.32
N ALA A 227 -0.59 31.77 17.61
CA ALA A 227 0.86 31.84 17.54
C ALA A 227 1.36 32.23 16.13
N LEU A 228 0.84 31.57 15.09
CA LEU A 228 1.17 31.87 13.70
C LEU A 228 0.82 33.32 13.35
N SER A 229 -0.34 33.80 13.79
CA SER A 229 -0.80 35.17 13.54
C SER A 229 0.11 36.22 14.18
N LEU A 230 0.58 35.97 15.41
CA LEU A 230 1.55 36.83 16.09
C LEU A 230 2.89 36.90 15.34
N LYS A 231 3.33 35.79 14.75
CA LYS A 231 4.54 35.69 13.94
C LYS A 231 4.33 36.09 12.47
N LYS A 232 3.13 36.55 12.09
CA LYS A 232 2.71 36.88 10.72
C LYS A 232 2.93 35.73 9.71
N ALA A 233 2.90 34.49 10.21
CA ALA A 233 3.08 33.29 9.41
C ALA A 233 1.74 32.80 8.85
N GLN A 234 1.74 32.33 7.60
CA GLN A 234 0.53 31.81 6.94
C GLN A 234 0.50 30.27 6.85
N LYS A 235 1.64 29.60 7.05
CA LYS A 235 1.81 28.16 6.88
C LYS A 235 2.30 27.55 8.20
N GLY A 236 1.69 26.45 8.61
CA GLY A 236 2.14 25.70 9.78
C GLY A 236 1.89 24.20 9.66
N ILE A 237 2.66 23.42 10.41
CA ILE A 237 2.49 21.98 10.54
C ILE A 237 2.24 21.65 12.01
N PHE A 238 1.12 20.97 12.28
CA PHE A 238 0.83 20.44 13.61
C PHE A 238 0.99 18.93 13.59
N ILE A 239 1.97 18.43 14.33
CA ILE A 239 2.33 17.02 14.43
C ILE A 239 1.92 16.48 15.79
N THR A 240 1.35 15.28 15.85
CA THR A 240 1.13 14.58 17.10
C THR A 240 1.35 13.07 16.98
N THR A 241 1.81 12.45 18.06
CA THR A 241 1.85 10.98 18.20
C THR A 241 0.50 10.40 18.63
N SER A 242 -0.58 11.18 18.60
CA SER A 242 -1.97 10.79 18.89
C SER A 242 -2.87 11.04 17.67
N SER A 243 -4.17 11.24 17.87
CA SER A 243 -5.16 11.56 16.84
C SER A 243 -5.81 12.92 17.07
N PHE A 244 -6.34 13.51 16.01
CA PHE A 244 -7.14 14.74 16.08
C PHE A 244 -8.62 14.42 16.21
N THR A 245 -9.35 15.21 16.99
CA THR A 245 -10.81 15.13 16.97
C THR A 245 -11.36 15.69 15.65
N LYS A 246 -12.56 15.26 15.25
CA LYS A 246 -13.24 15.82 14.07
C LYS A 246 -13.34 17.35 14.12
N SER A 247 -13.70 17.89 15.29
CA SER A 247 -13.78 19.34 15.50
C SER A 247 -12.43 20.05 15.34
N ALA A 248 -11.31 19.40 15.71
CA ALA A 248 -9.97 19.97 15.51
C ALA A 248 -9.60 20.05 14.01
N ILE A 249 -9.95 19.02 13.25
CA ILE A 249 -9.77 18.99 11.79
C ILE A 249 -10.63 20.07 11.13
N ASP A 250 -11.91 20.14 11.49
CA ASP A 250 -12.84 21.16 10.97
C ASP A 250 -12.34 22.58 11.29
N THR A 251 -11.81 22.78 12.49
CA THR A 251 -11.21 24.07 12.91
C THR A 251 -10.00 24.43 12.04
N ALA A 252 -9.08 23.49 11.78
CA ALA A 252 -7.92 23.75 10.93
C ALA A 252 -8.32 24.13 9.49
N ASN A 253 -9.43 23.60 8.98
CA ASN A 253 -9.94 23.89 7.64
C ASN A 253 -10.67 25.24 7.52
N GLN A 254 -11.27 25.74 8.61
CA GLN A 254 -12.06 26.97 8.61
C GLN A 254 -11.24 28.24 8.87
N ILE A 255 -10.09 28.10 9.51
CA ILE A 255 -9.22 29.21 9.88
C ILE A 255 -8.48 29.75 8.63
N GLY A 256 -8.26 31.07 8.57
CA GLY A 256 -7.70 31.79 7.41
C GLY A 256 -6.20 31.57 7.11
N GLY A 257 -5.64 30.41 7.46
CA GLY A 257 -4.24 30.02 7.22
C GLY A 257 -4.12 28.56 6.81
N ARG A 258 -2.94 28.12 6.36
CA ARG A 258 -2.72 26.73 5.93
C ARG A 258 -2.02 25.93 7.03
N ILE A 259 -2.81 25.25 7.85
CA ILE A 259 -2.31 24.33 8.89
C ILE A 259 -2.43 22.89 8.39
N VAL A 260 -1.30 22.20 8.25
CA VAL A 260 -1.26 20.77 7.92
C VAL A 260 -1.26 19.95 9.20
N LEU A 261 -2.24 19.07 9.35
CA LEU A 261 -2.33 18.14 10.47
C LEU A 261 -1.66 16.80 10.12
N ILE A 262 -0.78 16.34 11.01
CA ILE A 262 -0.08 15.04 10.92
C ILE A 262 -0.33 14.27 12.21
N ASP A 263 -1.19 13.26 12.14
CA ASP A 263 -1.51 12.37 13.26
C ASP A 263 -0.55 11.18 13.33
N ALA A 264 -0.71 10.33 14.34
CA ALA A 264 0.13 9.15 14.56
C ALA A 264 0.21 8.23 13.33
N LYS A 265 -0.92 7.98 12.68
CA LYS A 265 -0.98 7.07 11.52
C LYS A 265 -0.18 7.66 10.35
N ARG A 266 -0.48 8.92 9.99
CA ARG A 266 0.22 9.61 8.90
C ARG A 266 1.70 9.82 9.22
N LEU A 267 2.03 10.13 10.47
CA LEU A 267 3.41 10.27 10.92
C LEU A 267 4.19 8.96 10.74
N GLY A 268 3.62 7.82 11.14
CA GLY A 268 4.25 6.50 10.96
C GLY A 268 4.49 6.16 9.49
N GLU A 269 3.51 6.43 8.63
CA GLU A 269 3.64 6.27 7.17
C GLU A 269 4.75 7.16 6.57
N LEU A 270 4.88 8.40 7.05
CA LEU A 270 5.93 9.32 6.61
C LEU A 270 7.32 8.86 7.09
N LEU A 271 7.47 8.47 8.35
CA LEU A 271 8.72 7.93 8.89
C LEU A 271 9.19 6.73 8.06
N LEU A 272 8.28 5.80 7.76
CA LEU A 272 8.58 4.64 6.94
C LEU A 272 8.98 5.03 5.51
N LYS A 273 8.22 5.93 4.88
CA LYS A 273 8.45 6.38 3.50
C LYS A 273 9.82 7.04 3.31
N TYR A 274 10.24 7.83 4.29
CA TYR A 274 11.50 8.57 4.27
C TYR A 274 12.64 7.88 5.05
N ASN A 275 12.46 6.60 5.42
CA ASN A 275 13.45 5.80 6.14
C ASN A 275 13.96 6.43 7.46
N VAL A 276 13.11 7.17 8.16
CA VAL A 276 13.46 7.82 9.43
C VAL A 276 13.16 6.86 10.58
N GLY A 277 14.21 6.38 11.24
CA GLY A 277 14.09 5.41 12.33
C GLY A 277 13.91 3.96 11.87
N CYS A 278 13.97 3.69 10.57
CA CYS A 278 13.91 2.35 9.98
C CYS A 278 14.87 2.23 8.78
N ARG A 279 15.11 1.00 8.32
CA ARG A 279 15.92 0.71 7.14
C ARG A 279 15.36 -0.48 6.37
N SER A 280 15.58 -0.50 5.06
CA SER A 280 15.27 -1.68 4.24
C SER A 280 16.11 -2.88 4.70
N GLN A 281 15.45 -3.95 5.11
CA GLN A 281 16.11 -5.20 5.47
C GLN A 281 16.39 -6.07 4.23
N GLU A 282 15.44 -6.12 3.30
CA GLU A 282 15.50 -6.93 2.08
C GLU A 282 14.68 -6.28 0.96
N VAL A 283 15.05 -6.53 -0.30
CA VAL A 283 14.32 -6.05 -1.49
C VAL A 283 13.88 -7.25 -2.35
N LEU A 284 12.57 -7.41 -2.52
CA LEU A 284 11.99 -8.49 -3.32
C LEU A 284 11.79 -8.07 -4.78
N HIS A 285 12.39 -8.82 -5.72
CA HIS A 285 12.21 -8.60 -7.15
C HIS A 285 11.17 -9.56 -7.75
N ILE A 286 10.00 -9.03 -8.11
CA ILE A 286 8.95 -9.80 -8.79
C ILE A 286 9.27 -9.87 -10.29
N LYS A 287 9.44 -11.08 -10.82
CA LYS A 287 9.67 -11.31 -12.25
C LYS A 287 8.36 -11.57 -12.98
N LYS A 288 8.29 -11.14 -14.24
CA LYS A 288 7.20 -11.42 -15.17
C LYS A 288 7.81 -11.89 -16.48
N VAL A 289 7.15 -12.82 -17.16
CA VAL A 289 7.54 -13.22 -18.52
C VAL A 289 7.48 -11.99 -19.42
N ASP A 290 8.58 -11.76 -20.14
CA ASP A 290 8.63 -10.80 -21.23
C ASP A 290 8.14 -11.48 -22.50
N GLU A 291 6.91 -11.16 -22.92
CA GLU A 291 6.31 -11.77 -24.11
C GLU A 291 7.01 -11.29 -25.40
N ASP A 292 7.63 -10.10 -25.39
CA ASP A 292 8.31 -9.54 -26.58
C ASP A 292 9.59 -10.31 -26.92
N PHE A 293 10.20 -11.01 -25.95
CA PHE A 293 11.39 -11.84 -26.18
C PHE A 293 11.10 -13.10 -27.01
N PHE A 294 9.85 -13.58 -27.01
CA PHE A 294 9.44 -14.82 -27.69
C PHE A 294 8.73 -14.58 -29.03
N GLU A 295 8.73 -13.34 -29.54
CA GLU A 295 8.22 -12.92 -30.86
C GLU A 295 9.39 -12.57 -31.80
#